data_AF-A0A5N4E333-F1
#
_entry.id   AF-A0A5N4E333-F1
#
_cell.length_a   1.000
_cell.length_b   1.000
_cell.length_c   1.000
_cell.angle_alpha   90.00
_cell.angle_beta   90.00
_cell.angle_gamma   90.00
#
_symmetry.space_group_name_H-M   'P 1'
#
loop_
_entity.id
_entity.type
_entity.pdbx_description
1 polymer ?
#
loop_
_entity_poly.entity_id
_entity_poly.type
_entity_poly.pdbx_seq_one_letter_code
_entity_poly.pdbx_strand_id
1 'polypeptide(L)'
;MIYVDECATDSHQCNPTQICINTEGGYTCSCTDGYWLLEGQCLDIDECRYGYCQQLCANVPGSYSCTCNPGFTLNEDGRSCQDVNECATENPCVQTCVNTYGSFICRCDPGYELEDDGVHCSDMDECSFSEFLCQHECVNQPGTYFCSCPAGYILLDDNRSCQDINECEHRNHTCILQQTCYNLQGGFKCIDPIRCEEPYLRISDNRCMCPAENPGCRDQPFTILYRDMDVVSGRSVPADIFQMQATTRYPGAYYIFQIKSGNEGREFYMRQTGPISATLVMTRPIKGPREIQLDLEMITVNTVINFRGSSVIRLRIYVSQYPF
;
A
#
# COMPACT_ATOMS: atom_id res chain seq x y z
N MET A 1 -10.83 49.73 -88.54
CA MET A 1 -9.55 49.76 -87.80
C MET A 1 -8.92 48.41 -88.00
N ILE A 2 -7.64 48.37 -88.39
CA ILE A 2 -6.94 47.10 -88.60
C ILE A 2 -6.57 46.59 -87.21
N TYR A 3 -7.07 45.42 -86.85
CA TYR A 3 -6.60 44.70 -85.68
C TYR A 3 -5.21 44.17 -86.02
N VAL A 4 -4.18 44.89 -85.56
CA VAL A 4 -2.79 44.43 -85.62
C VAL A 4 -2.56 43.61 -84.36
N ASP A 5 -1.83 42.51 -84.49
CA ASP A 5 -1.37 41.75 -83.34
C ASP A 5 0.10 42.09 -83.10
N GLU A 6 0.34 43.06 -82.23
CA GLU A 6 1.68 43.53 -81.90
C GLU A 6 2.50 42.46 -81.17
N CYS A 7 1.84 41.49 -80.53
CA CYS A 7 2.49 40.35 -79.88
C CYS A 7 2.95 39.28 -80.90
N ALA A 8 2.17 39.04 -81.97
CA ALA A 8 2.55 38.11 -83.03
C ALA A 8 3.56 38.69 -84.03
N THR A 9 3.64 40.03 -84.12
CA THR A 9 4.53 40.75 -85.04
C THR A 9 5.80 41.29 -84.37
N ASP A 10 6.00 41.00 -83.07
CA ASP A 10 7.14 41.43 -82.25
C ASP A 10 7.35 42.96 -82.26
N SER A 11 6.25 43.71 -82.43
CA SER A 11 6.24 45.18 -82.52
C SER A 11 5.87 45.85 -81.19
N HIS A 12 6.00 45.13 -80.07
CA HIS A 12 5.71 45.61 -78.73
C HIS A 12 6.97 46.07 -77.98
N GLN A 13 6.79 46.85 -76.90
CA GLN A 13 7.88 47.34 -76.05
C GLN A 13 7.91 46.69 -74.65
N CYS A 14 7.29 45.51 -74.49
CA CYS A 14 7.35 44.76 -73.23
C CYS A 14 8.79 44.34 -72.88
N ASN A 15 9.12 44.36 -71.59
CA ASN A 15 10.39 43.84 -71.08
C ASN A 15 10.49 42.32 -71.36
N PRO A 16 11.67 41.74 -71.63
CA PRO A 16 11.84 40.29 -71.81
C PRO A 16 11.24 39.39 -70.70
N THR A 17 11.03 39.92 -69.49
CA THR A 17 10.40 39.19 -68.37
C THR A 17 8.87 39.34 -68.30
N GLN A 18 8.25 40.04 -69.26
CA GLN A 18 6.81 40.31 -69.33
C GLN A 18 6.16 39.55 -70.49
N ILE A 19 4.89 39.21 -70.35
CA ILE A 19 4.05 38.65 -71.40
C ILE A 19 3.32 39.78 -72.11
N CYS A 20 3.44 39.83 -73.43
CA CYS A 20 2.62 40.68 -74.29
C CYS A 20 1.22 40.07 -74.43
N ILE A 21 0.19 40.85 -74.10
CA ILE A 21 -1.21 40.50 -74.30
C ILE A 21 -1.79 41.48 -75.32
N ASN A 22 -2.22 40.97 -76.47
CA ASN A 22 -2.85 41.79 -77.50
C ASN A 22 -4.28 42.19 -77.08
N THR A 23 -4.66 43.43 -77.32
CA THR A 23 -5.94 44.02 -76.90
C THR A 23 -6.60 44.78 -78.06
N GLU A 24 -7.91 45.05 -77.99
CA GLU A 24 -8.57 45.81 -79.03
C GLU A 24 -8.09 47.27 -79.04
N GLY A 25 -7.25 47.62 -80.02
CA GLY A 25 -6.67 48.95 -80.18
C GLY A 25 -5.20 49.09 -79.75
N GLY A 26 -4.52 47.99 -79.40
CA GLY A 26 -3.09 47.96 -79.10
C GLY A 26 -2.71 46.75 -78.25
N TYR A 27 -1.62 46.82 -77.49
CA TYR A 27 -1.17 45.73 -76.61
C TYR A 27 -0.98 46.21 -75.16
N THR A 28 -1.03 45.27 -74.22
CA THR A 28 -0.65 45.48 -72.81
C THR A 28 0.44 44.51 -72.40
N CYS A 29 1.34 44.93 -71.50
CA CYS A 29 2.39 44.08 -70.95
C CYS A 29 1.99 43.68 -69.53
N SER A 30 1.88 42.37 -69.27
CA SER A 30 1.60 41.82 -67.94
C SER A 30 2.75 40.94 -67.48
N CYS A 31 2.84 40.69 -66.19
CA CYS A 31 3.71 39.64 -65.68
C CYS A 31 3.02 38.27 -65.78
N THR A 32 3.82 37.19 -65.73
CA THR A 32 3.33 35.83 -65.51
C THR A 32 2.56 35.72 -64.20
N ASP A 33 1.64 34.76 -64.11
CA ASP A 33 0.95 34.44 -62.85
C ASP A 33 1.96 34.25 -61.72
N GLY A 34 1.66 34.80 -60.54
CA GLY A 34 2.58 34.82 -59.38
C GLY A 34 3.50 36.04 -59.31
N TYR A 35 3.47 36.95 -60.29
CA TYR A 35 4.28 38.17 -60.30
C TYR A 35 3.43 39.43 -60.47
N TRP A 36 3.84 40.53 -59.84
CA TRP A 36 3.22 41.85 -59.98
C TRP A 36 4.18 42.87 -60.60
N LEU A 37 3.62 43.81 -61.36
CA LEU A 37 4.38 44.80 -62.10
C LEU A 37 4.67 46.03 -61.21
N LEU A 38 5.95 46.26 -60.90
CA LEU A 38 6.42 47.45 -60.20
C LEU A 38 7.53 48.12 -61.01
N GLU A 39 7.32 49.39 -61.41
CA GLU A 39 8.29 50.20 -62.16
C GLU A 39 8.90 49.51 -63.41
N GLY A 40 8.11 48.72 -64.13
CA GLY A 40 8.56 48.02 -65.34
C GLY A 40 9.30 46.69 -65.11
N GLN A 41 9.37 46.21 -63.86
CA GLN A 41 9.92 44.91 -63.48
C GLN A 41 8.84 44.00 -62.88
N CYS A 42 8.93 42.70 -63.18
CA CYS A 42 8.06 41.69 -62.59
C CYS A 42 8.68 41.22 -61.28
N LEU A 43 8.08 41.59 -60.16
CA LEU A 43 8.48 41.14 -58.84
C LEU A 43 7.57 40.00 -58.40
N ASP A 44 8.18 39.03 -57.75
CA ASP A 44 7.48 37.89 -57.18
C ASP A 44 6.46 38.36 -56.13
N ILE A 45 5.25 37.79 -56.18
CA ILE A 45 4.22 38.04 -55.17
C ILE A 45 4.56 37.16 -53.97
N ASP A 46 4.81 37.77 -52.81
CA ASP A 46 5.06 37.00 -51.59
C ASP A 46 3.73 36.52 -50.98
N GLU A 47 3.23 35.35 -51.41
CA GLU A 47 1.94 34.81 -50.95
C GLU A 47 1.93 34.50 -49.44
N CYS A 48 3.11 34.31 -48.85
CA CYS A 48 3.25 34.09 -47.41
C CYS A 48 2.83 35.31 -46.60
N ARG A 49 3.00 36.54 -47.13
CA ARG A 49 2.51 37.77 -46.46
C ARG A 49 0.98 37.86 -46.42
N TYR A 50 0.30 37.12 -47.28
CA TYR A 50 -1.16 37.12 -47.38
C TYR A 50 -1.82 35.94 -46.66
N GLY A 51 -1.05 35.09 -45.97
CA GLY A 51 -1.58 33.99 -45.15
C GLY A 51 -2.15 32.83 -45.98
N TYR A 52 -1.54 32.52 -47.13
CA TYR A 52 -2.02 31.46 -48.03
C TYR A 52 -1.83 30.04 -47.48
N CYS A 53 -0.93 29.84 -46.50
CA CYS A 53 -0.71 28.58 -45.80
C CYS A 53 -1.22 28.66 -44.36
N GLN A 54 -1.74 27.55 -43.83
CA GLN A 54 -2.21 27.49 -42.44
C GLN A 54 -1.05 27.54 -41.42
N GLN A 55 0.08 26.91 -41.72
CA GLN A 55 1.23 26.79 -40.81
C GLN A 55 2.50 27.36 -41.45
N LEU A 56 3.36 26.53 -42.05
CA LEU A 56 4.65 26.95 -42.59
C LEU A 56 4.49 27.32 -44.08
N CYS A 57 5.03 28.48 -44.46
CA CYS A 57 5.00 28.97 -45.84
C CYS A 57 6.42 29.30 -46.31
N ALA A 58 6.75 28.82 -47.51
CA ALA A 58 7.96 29.20 -48.21
C ALA A 58 7.58 29.86 -49.54
N ASN A 59 7.96 31.13 -49.69
CA ASN A 59 7.81 31.86 -50.94
C ASN A 59 8.84 31.36 -51.96
N VAL A 60 8.41 31.00 -53.16
CA VAL A 60 9.29 30.52 -54.23
C VAL A 60 9.02 31.31 -55.51
N PRO A 61 10.00 31.54 -56.39
CA PRO A 61 9.74 32.35 -57.59
C PRO A 61 8.54 31.84 -58.42
N GLY A 62 7.49 32.66 -58.50
CA GLY A 62 6.26 32.41 -59.24
C GLY A 62 5.20 31.58 -58.49
N SER A 63 5.42 31.21 -57.23
CA SER A 63 4.47 30.44 -56.43
C SER A 63 4.84 30.41 -54.93
N TYR A 64 4.21 29.50 -54.19
CA TYR A 64 4.55 29.25 -52.79
C TYR A 64 4.43 27.77 -52.48
N SER A 65 5.10 27.33 -51.42
CA SER A 65 5.00 25.97 -50.89
C SER A 65 4.56 26.01 -49.44
N CYS A 66 3.46 25.31 -49.13
CA CYS A 66 3.01 25.10 -47.78
C CYS A 66 3.57 23.79 -47.22
N THR A 67 4.02 23.83 -45.98
CA THR A 67 4.40 22.64 -45.21
C THR A 67 3.75 22.71 -43.83
N CYS A 68 3.68 21.57 -43.16
CA CYS A 68 3.09 21.48 -41.83
C CYS A 68 4.17 21.27 -40.78
N ASN A 69 3.91 21.73 -39.56
CA ASN A 69 4.73 21.45 -38.39
C ASN A 69 4.78 19.93 -38.13
N PRO A 70 5.78 19.43 -37.38
CA PRO A 70 5.77 18.05 -36.90
C PRO A 70 4.44 17.71 -36.20
N GLY A 71 3.95 16.48 -36.40
CA GLY A 71 2.63 16.05 -35.91
C GLY A 71 1.46 16.40 -36.83
N PHE A 72 1.71 16.98 -38.01
CA PHE A 72 0.68 17.34 -38.98
C PHE A 72 1.02 16.87 -40.38
N THR A 73 -0.02 16.58 -41.17
CA THR A 73 0.07 16.24 -42.59
C THR A 73 -0.65 17.27 -43.45
N LEU A 74 -0.07 17.59 -44.61
CA LEU A 74 -0.66 18.53 -45.56
C LEU A 74 -1.89 17.89 -46.23
N ASN A 75 -3.01 18.62 -46.24
CA ASN A 75 -4.25 18.20 -46.88
C ASN A 75 -4.16 18.27 -48.41
N GLU A 76 -5.14 17.66 -49.10
CA GLU A 76 -5.23 17.65 -50.57
C GLU A 76 -5.36 19.05 -51.20
N ASP A 77 -5.78 20.06 -50.43
CA ASP A 77 -5.85 21.45 -50.88
C ASP A 77 -4.45 22.11 -51.00
N GLY A 78 -3.40 21.42 -50.55
CA GLY A 78 -2.02 21.90 -50.56
C GLY A 78 -1.76 23.10 -49.66
N ARG A 79 -2.69 23.45 -48.74
CA ARG A 79 -2.63 24.67 -47.92
C ARG A 79 -2.92 24.43 -46.44
N SER A 80 -3.85 23.53 -46.12
CA SER A 80 -4.26 23.24 -44.76
C SER A 80 -3.54 22.02 -44.19
N CYS A 81 -3.40 22.01 -42.87
CA CYS A 81 -2.70 20.98 -42.13
C CYS A 81 -3.69 20.23 -41.24
N GLN A 82 -3.75 18.91 -41.41
CA GLN A 82 -4.50 18.01 -40.57
C GLN A 82 -3.58 17.40 -39.51
N ASP A 83 -4.08 17.37 -38.28
CA ASP A 83 -3.44 16.71 -37.15
C ASP A 83 -3.27 15.21 -37.44
N VAL A 84 -2.06 14.69 -37.22
CA VAL A 84 -1.79 13.26 -37.31
C VAL A 84 -2.27 12.62 -36.03
N ASN A 85 -3.19 11.66 -36.13
CA ASN A 85 -3.58 10.89 -34.96
C ASN A 85 -2.62 9.72 -34.76
N GLU A 86 -1.59 9.93 -33.95
CA GLU A 86 -0.57 8.90 -33.69
C GLU A 86 -1.17 7.66 -33.01
N CYS A 87 -2.21 7.84 -32.18
CA CYS A 87 -2.90 6.74 -31.51
C CYS A 87 -3.68 5.82 -32.48
N ALA A 88 -4.07 6.31 -33.66
CA ALA A 88 -4.86 5.55 -34.63
C ALA A 88 -4.02 4.82 -35.67
N THR A 89 -2.75 5.17 -35.81
CA THR A 89 -1.83 4.61 -36.82
C THR A 89 -0.96 3.51 -36.23
N GLU A 90 -0.12 3.85 -35.26
CA GLU A 90 0.71 2.90 -34.52
C GLU A 90 0.81 3.40 -33.09
N ASN A 91 0.07 2.77 -32.16
CA ASN A 91 -0.06 3.26 -30.79
C ASN A 91 1.34 3.36 -30.14
N PRO A 92 1.83 4.59 -29.86
CA PRO A 92 3.16 4.79 -29.30
C PRO A 92 3.23 4.49 -27.79
N CYS A 93 2.08 4.33 -27.14
CA CYS A 93 1.97 4.11 -25.71
C CYS A 93 1.85 2.62 -25.38
N VAL A 94 2.44 2.19 -24.25
CA VAL A 94 2.24 0.82 -23.74
C VAL A 94 0.79 0.57 -23.32
N GLN A 95 0.15 1.58 -22.73
CA GLN A 95 -1.23 1.50 -22.23
C GLN A 95 -2.15 2.46 -23.00
N THR A 96 -2.71 3.48 -22.35
CA THR A 96 -3.70 4.37 -22.96
C THR A 96 -3.01 5.51 -23.73
N CYS A 97 -3.33 5.66 -25.02
CA CYS A 97 -2.91 6.79 -25.84
C CYS A 97 -4.04 7.81 -25.99
N VAL A 98 -3.71 9.10 -25.83
CA VAL A 98 -4.63 10.20 -26.05
C VAL A 98 -4.02 11.15 -27.08
N ASN A 99 -4.68 11.26 -28.23
CA ASN A 99 -4.27 12.18 -29.27
C ASN A 99 -4.49 13.62 -28.81
N THR A 100 -3.51 14.49 -29.06
CA THR A 100 -3.58 15.92 -28.77
C THR A 100 -3.27 16.70 -30.04
N TYR A 101 -3.48 18.01 -30.04
CA TYR A 101 -3.19 18.79 -31.24
C TYR A 101 -1.67 18.94 -31.44
N GLY A 102 -1.13 18.31 -32.48
CA GLY A 102 0.27 18.31 -32.90
C GLY A 102 1.17 17.29 -32.18
N SER A 103 0.59 16.38 -31.39
CA SER A 103 1.31 15.34 -30.64
C SER A 103 0.31 14.36 -30.01
N PHE A 104 0.79 13.39 -29.26
CA PHE A 104 0.01 12.57 -28.35
C PHE A 104 0.52 12.69 -26.90
N ILE A 105 -0.27 12.18 -25.96
CA ILE A 105 0.18 11.90 -24.59
C ILE A 105 -0.20 10.47 -24.21
N CYS A 106 0.66 9.80 -23.45
CA CYS A 106 0.37 8.50 -22.86
C CYS A 106 -0.18 8.67 -21.44
N ARG A 107 -1.09 7.77 -21.06
CA ARG A 107 -1.66 7.68 -19.73
C ARG A 107 -1.58 6.23 -19.25
N CYS A 108 -1.20 6.08 -18.00
CA CYS A 108 -1.20 4.78 -17.35
C CYS A 108 -2.54 4.49 -16.70
N ASP A 109 -2.91 3.21 -16.71
CA ASP A 109 -4.05 2.62 -16.04
C ASP A 109 -3.87 2.75 -14.51
N PRO A 110 -4.95 2.66 -13.73
CA PRO A 110 -4.86 2.70 -12.27
C PRO A 110 -3.88 1.66 -11.73
N GLY A 111 -3.03 2.05 -10.78
CA GLY A 111 -1.98 1.19 -10.22
C GLY A 111 -0.64 1.27 -10.97
N TYR A 112 -0.53 2.09 -12.01
CA TYR A 112 0.73 2.31 -12.75
C TYR A 112 1.12 3.78 -12.76
N GLU A 113 2.43 4.04 -12.87
CA GLU A 113 3.01 5.38 -13.03
C GLU A 113 3.71 5.51 -14.39
N LEU A 114 3.67 6.71 -14.97
CA LEU A 114 4.32 6.98 -16.26
C LEU A 114 5.82 7.18 -16.05
N GLU A 115 6.64 6.44 -16.79
CA GLU A 115 8.09 6.56 -16.73
C GLU A 115 8.59 7.87 -17.38
N ASP A 116 9.85 8.23 -17.14
CA ASP A 116 10.48 9.47 -17.63
C ASP A 116 10.50 9.59 -19.17
N ASP A 117 10.35 8.48 -19.89
CA ASP A 117 10.26 8.47 -21.35
C ASP A 117 8.89 8.88 -21.90
N GLY A 118 7.89 9.00 -21.00
CA GLY A 118 6.55 9.46 -21.33
C GLY A 118 5.71 8.44 -22.11
N VAL A 119 6.16 7.20 -22.30
CA VAL A 119 5.48 6.17 -23.09
C VAL A 119 5.33 4.82 -22.39
N HIS A 120 6.23 4.49 -21.46
CA HIS A 120 6.14 3.28 -20.64
C HIS A 120 5.46 3.55 -19.29
N CYS A 121 4.83 2.50 -18.76
CA CYS A 121 4.14 2.54 -17.48
C CYS A 121 4.71 1.45 -16.58
N SER A 122 5.22 1.84 -15.41
CA SER A 122 5.71 0.93 -14.39
C SER A 122 4.63 0.70 -13.33
N ASP A 123 4.58 -0.52 -12.81
CA ASP A 123 3.69 -0.88 -11.72
C ASP A 123 4.07 -0.09 -10.44
N MET A 124 3.08 0.52 -9.79
CA MET A 124 3.28 1.20 -8.52
C MET A 124 3.23 0.16 -7.40
N ASP A 125 4.37 -0.15 -6.80
CA ASP A 125 4.42 -1.09 -5.68
C ASP A 125 3.80 -0.49 -4.41
N GLU A 126 2.49 -0.69 -4.20
CA GLU A 126 1.78 -0.09 -3.07
C GLU A 126 2.28 -0.61 -1.72
N CYS A 127 2.87 -1.81 -1.69
CA CYS A 127 3.46 -2.39 -0.50
C CYS A 127 4.73 -1.64 -0.06
N SER A 128 5.46 -1.04 -1.01
CA SER A 128 6.64 -0.21 -0.73
C SER A 128 6.29 1.23 -0.32
N PHE A 129 5.09 1.72 -0.67
CA PHE A 129 4.66 3.09 -0.36
C PHE A 129 4.02 3.25 1.02
N SER A 130 3.40 2.21 1.58
CA SER A 130 2.65 2.32 2.83
C SER A 130 2.80 1.08 3.72
N GLU A 131 3.57 1.22 4.80
CA GLU A 131 3.76 0.15 5.80
C GLU A 131 2.46 -0.26 6.53
N PHE A 132 1.42 0.59 6.51
CA PHE A 132 0.14 0.35 7.18
C PHE A 132 -0.98 -0.06 6.20
N LEU A 133 -0.64 -0.45 4.98
CA LEU A 133 -1.61 -0.80 3.95
C LEU A 133 -2.39 -2.08 4.30
N CYS A 134 -1.67 -3.10 4.77
CA CYS A 134 -2.17 -4.38 5.22
C CYS A 134 -1.87 -4.56 6.71
N GLN A 135 -2.71 -5.29 7.43
CA GLN A 135 -2.45 -5.59 8.85
C GLN A 135 -1.25 -6.54 9.03
N HIS A 136 -1.03 -7.45 8.06
CA HIS A 136 0.09 -8.39 8.09
C HIS A 136 0.92 -8.30 6.79
N GLU A 137 0.73 -9.24 5.87
CA GLU A 137 1.55 -9.33 4.67
C GLU A 137 0.88 -8.59 3.52
N CYS A 138 1.64 -7.74 2.83
CA CYS A 138 1.25 -7.08 1.61
C CYS A 138 1.96 -7.77 0.45
N VAL A 139 1.21 -8.13 -0.59
CA VAL A 139 1.75 -8.72 -1.81
C VAL A 139 1.42 -7.82 -2.98
N ASN A 140 2.45 -7.25 -3.58
CA ASN A 140 2.32 -6.41 -4.76
C ASN A 140 1.97 -7.25 -6.00
N GLN A 141 1.09 -6.74 -6.85
CA GLN A 141 0.70 -7.34 -8.12
C GLN A 141 0.62 -6.26 -9.21
N PRO A 142 0.73 -6.62 -10.50
CA PRO A 142 0.61 -5.63 -11.56
C PRO A 142 -0.75 -4.89 -11.53
N GLY A 143 -0.72 -3.59 -11.22
CA GLY A 143 -1.85 -2.66 -11.15
C GLY A 143 -2.65 -2.70 -9.85
N THR A 144 -2.23 -3.47 -8.84
CA THR A 144 -2.94 -3.61 -7.57
C THR A 144 -2.09 -4.34 -6.54
N TYR A 145 -2.50 -4.33 -5.29
CA TYR A 145 -1.97 -5.24 -4.27
C TYR A 145 -3.09 -6.11 -3.69
N PHE A 146 -2.71 -7.14 -2.94
CA PHE A 146 -3.62 -7.79 -2.00
C PHE A 146 -2.94 -8.04 -0.66
N CYS A 147 -3.74 -8.05 0.40
CA CYS A 147 -3.26 -8.40 1.72
C CYS A 147 -3.48 -9.90 1.99
N SER A 148 -2.49 -10.54 2.59
CA SER A 148 -2.58 -11.91 3.08
C SER A 148 -2.46 -11.97 4.61
N CYS A 149 -3.20 -12.90 5.20
CA CYS A 149 -3.15 -13.18 6.62
C CYS A 149 -2.28 -14.42 6.90
N PRO A 150 -1.54 -14.44 8.02
CA PRO A 150 -0.79 -15.62 8.43
C PRO A 150 -1.72 -16.80 8.76
N ALA A 151 -1.15 -18.00 8.87
CA ALA A 151 -1.92 -19.19 9.23
C ALA A 151 -2.63 -19.01 10.58
N GLY A 152 -3.86 -19.51 10.68
CA GLY A 152 -4.72 -19.30 11.85
C GLY A 152 -5.53 -18.00 11.81
N TYR A 153 -5.41 -17.21 10.74
CA TYR A 153 -6.19 -15.99 10.55
C TYR A 153 -6.94 -16.00 9.20
N ILE A 154 -8.07 -15.28 9.16
CA ILE A 154 -8.83 -15.00 7.93
C ILE A 154 -8.77 -13.51 7.61
N LEU A 155 -8.72 -13.20 6.31
CA LEU A 155 -8.85 -11.84 5.81
C LEU A 155 -10.31 -11.40 5.91
N LEU A 156 -10.54 -10.22 6.49
CA LEU A 156 -11.87 -9.62 6.61
C LEU A 156 -12.32 -8.99 5.28
N ASP A 157 -13.61 -8.65 5.21
CA ASP A 157 -14.24 -8.05 4.02
C ASP A 157 -13.63 -6.69 3.59
N ASP A 158 -12.82 -6.07 4.46
CA ASP A 158 -12.06 -4.85 4.12
C ASP A 158 -10.80 -5.13 3.28
N ASN A 159 -10.51 -6.41 3.01
CA ASN A 159 -9.32 -6.91 2.30
C ASN A 159 -7.99 -6.44 2.90
N ARG A 160 -7.96 -6.06 4.18
CA ARG A 160 -6.76 -5.52 4.84
C ARG A 160 -6.52 -6.09 6.23
N SER A 161 -7.60 -6.33 6.96
CA SER A 161 -7.54 -6.74 8.36
C SER A 161 -7.63 -8.26 8.49
N CYS A 162 -6.93 -8.79 9.48
CA CYS A 162 -6.86 -10.21 9.80
C CYS A 162 -7.57 -10.49 11.12
N GLN A 163 -8.49 -11.45 11.09
CA GLN A 163 -9.19 -11.95 12.26
C GLN A 163 -8.71 -13.36 12.60
N ASP A 164 -8.45 -13.58 13.89
CA ASP A 164 -8.10 -14.88 14.44
C ASP A 164 -9.23 -15.90 14.22
N ILE A 165 -8.89 -17.10 13.76
CA ILE A 165 -9.84 -18.19 13.60
C ILE A 165 -9.99 -18.86 14.96
N ASN A 166 -11.20 -18.81 15.53
CA ASN A 166 -11.44 -19.54 16.77
C ASN A 166 -11.61 -21.04 16.50
N GLU A 167 -10.55 -21.84 16.55
CA GLU A 167 -10.65 -23.27 16.23
C GLU A 167 -11.49 -24.05 17.24
N CYS A 168 -11.56 -23.56 18.49
CA CYS A 168 -12.38 -24.16 19.54
C CYS A 168 -13.89 -24.01 19.28
N GLU A 169 -14.33 -22.89 18.71
CA GLU A 169 -15.73 -22.68 18.33
C GLU A 169 -16.09 -23.42 17.04
N HIS A 170 -15.17 -23.41 16.07
CA HIS A 170 -15.38 -24.03 14.76
C HIS A 170 -15.13 -25.55 14.75
N ARG A 171 -14.76 -26.14 15.91
CA ARG A 171 -14.37 -27.55 16.06
C ARG A 171 -13.26 -27.98 15.09
N ASN A 172 -12.41 -27.04 14.71
CA ASN A 172 -11.27 -27.27 13.83
C ASN A 172 -9.99 -27.57 14.64
N HIS A 173 -10.12 -28.45 15.63
CA HIS A 173 -9.02 -28.79 16.53
C HIS A 173 -8.88 -30.30 16.70
N THR A 174 -7.67 -30.76 17.01
CA THR A 174 -7.37 -32.19 17.18
C THR A 174 -7.34 -32.63 18.66
N CYS A 175 -7.92 -31.84 19.57
CA CYS A 175 -7.99 -32.18 20.99
C CYS A 175 -8.77 -33.47 21.26
N ILE A 176 -8.25 -34.32 22.14
CA ILE A 176 -8.94 -35.54 22.56
C ILE A 176 -10.10 -35.24 23.53
N LEU A 177 -11.02 -36.17 23.72
CA LEU A 177 -12.24 -36.02 24.54
C LEU A 177 -12.00 -35.53 25.99
N GLN A 178 -10.82 -35.76 26.55
CA GLN A 178 -10.48 -35.32 27.91
C GLN A 178 -9.73 -33.99 27.98
N GLN A 179 -9.31 -33.43 26.84
CA GLN A 179 -8.61 -32.15 26.79
C GLN A 179 -9.58 -30.99 26.63
N THR A 180 -9.22 -29.85 27.21
CA THR A 180 -9.91 -28.59 26.98
C THR A 180 -9.23 -27.86 25.83
N CYS A 181 -9.99 -27.43 24.83
CA CYS A 181 -9.48 -26.56 23.76
C CYS A 181 -9.34 -25.13 24.31
N TYR A 182 -8.17 -24.54 24.11
CA TYR A 182 -7.89 -23.13 24.40
C TYR A 182 -7.52 -22.43 23.10
N ASN A 183 -8.28 -21.39 22.75
CA ASN A 183 -8.04 -20.60 21.56
C ASN A 183 -6.84 -19.67 21.78
N LEU A 184 -5.89 -19.66 20.85
CA LEU A 184 -4.72 -18.79 20.84
C LEU A 184 -4.79 -17.86 19.63
N GLN A 185 -4.14 -16.71 19.70
CA GLN A 185 -3.94 -15.92 18.50
C GLN A 185 -3.05 -16.67 17.48
N GLY A 186 -3.65 -17.05 16.36
CA GLY A 186 -3.05 -17.80 15.26
C GLY A 186 -3.06 -19.32 15.44
N GLY A 187 -3.88 -19.87 16.34
CA GLY A 187 -3.94 -21.32 16.56
C GLY A 187 -4.75 -21.75 17.79
N PHE A 188 -4.61 -23.02 18.16
CA PHE A 188 -5.20 -23.53 19.40
C PHE A 188 -4.21 -24.39 20.20
N LYS A 189 -4.51 -24.56 21.48
CA LYS A 189 -3.81 -25.51 22.36
C LYS A 189 -4.81 -26.44 23.02
N CYS A 190 -4.49 -27.72 22.99
CA CYS A 190 -5.21 -28.71 23.79
C CYS A 190 -4.57 -28.81 25.15
N ILE A 191 -5.32 -28.45 26.19
CA ILE A 191 -4.86 -28.39 27.56
C ILE A 191 -5.35 -29.63 28.30
N ASP A 192 -4.41 -30.36 28.89
CA ASP A 192 -4.74 -31.52 29.71
C ASP A 192 -5.43 -31.10 31.02
N PRO A 193 -6.35 -31.93 31.55
CA PRO A 193 -6.94 -31.72 32.86
C PRO A 193 -5.85 -31.61 33.93
N ILE A 194 -6.04 -30.65 34.83
CA ILE A 194 -5.09 -30.41 35.91
C ILE A 194 -5.07 -31.61 36.87
N ARG A 195 -3.85 -32.04 37.17
CA ARG A 195 -3.53 -33.06 38.17
C ARG A 195 -2.84 -32.36 39.33
N CYS A 196 -3.43 -32.45 40.52
CA CYS A 196 -2.79 -31.97 41.73
C CYS A 196 -1.83 -33.05 42.22
N GLU A 197 -0.56 -32.71 42.38
CA GLU A 197 0.44 -33.59 42.98
C GLU A 197 0.22 -33.66 44.49
N GLU A 198 0.41 -34.83 45.10
CA GLU A 198 0.39 -34.98 46.56
C GLU A 198 1.38 -33.98 47.20
N PRO A 199 0.99 -33.23 48.26
CA PRO A 199 -0.18 -33.42 49.13
C PRO A 199 -1.43 -32.60 48.75
N TYR A 200 -1.50 -32.05 47.54
CA TYR A 200 -2.60 -31.18 47.13
C TYR A 200 -3.84 -31.95 46.67
N LEU A 201 -5.01 -31.48 47.10
CA LEU A 201 -6.31 -31.98 46.65
C LEU A 201 -6.92 -31.04 45.61
N ARG A 202 -7.51 -31.60 44.55
CA ARG A 202 -8.24 -30.83 43.54
C ARG A 202 -9.58 -30.36 44.10
N ILE A 203 -9.79 -29.05 44.12
CA ILE A 203 -11.04 -28.44 44.63
C ILE A 203 -11.91 -27.82 43.54
N SER A 204 -11.34 -27.51 42.37
CA SER A 204 -12.07 -27.14 41.16
C SER A 204 -11.22 -27.46 39.93
N ASP A 205 -11.71 -27.19 38.73
CA ASP A 205 -10.98 -27.52 37.49
C ASP A 205 -9.58 -26.92 37.44
N ASN A 206 -9.44 -25.67 37.90
CA ASN A 206 -8.18 -24.94 37.83
C ASN A 206 -7.52 -24.68 39.18
N ARG A 207 -7.92 -25.39 40.25
CA ARG A 207 -7.46 -25.06 41.61
C ARG A 207 -7.18 -26.30 42.44
N CYS A 208 -5.98 -26.32 43.01
CA CYS A 208 -5.52 -27.28 43.99
C CYS A 208 -5.40 -26.59 45.35
N MET A 209 -5.70 -27.32 46.42
CA MET A 209 -5.62 -26.83 47.80
C MET A 209 -4.83 -27.81 48.66
N CYS A 210 -3.99 -27.26 49.54
CA CYS A 210 -3.28 -28.01 50.55
C CYS A 210 -4.09 -27.99 51.86
N PRO A 211 -4.58 -29.15 52.36
CA PRO A 211 -5.35 -29.20 53.60
C PRO A 211 -4.48 -28.88 54.82
N ALA A 212 -4.98 -28.04 55.73
CA ALA A 212 -4.25 -27.66 56.94
C ALA A 212 -3.94 -28.84 57.89
N GLU A 213 -4.75 -29.90 57.83
CA GLU A 213 -4.59 -31.12 58.63
C GLU A 213 -3.47 -32.03 58.10
N ASN A 214 -3.05 -31.88 56.84
CA ASN A 214 -2.03 -32.72 56.24
C ASN A 214 -0.63 -32.19 56.62
N PRO A 215 0.22 -32.99 57.30
CA PRO A 215 1.57 -32.57 57.70
C PRO A 215 2.45 -32.14 56.51
N GLY A 216 2.23 -32.72 55.33
CA GLY A 216 2.94 -32.36 54.10
C GLY A 216 2.66 -30.94 53.62
N CYS A 217 1.61 -30.29 54.12
CA CYS A 217 1.20 -28.95 53.73
C CYS A 217 1.80 -27.83 54.58
N ARG A 218 2.54 -28.13 55.66
CA ARG A 218 2.98 -27.14 56.65
C ARG A 218 3.77 -25.97 56.05
N ASP A 219 4.65 -26.28 55.10
CA ASP A 219 5.53 -25.30 54.44
C ASP A 219 5.17 -25.11 52.95
N GLN A 220 4.00 -25.58 52.53
CA GLN A 220 3.53 -25.50 51.15
C GLN A 220 2.55 -24.33 50.97
N PRO A 221 2.46 -23.74 49.77
CA PRO A 221 1.40 -22.81 49.44
C PRO A 221 0.02 -23.41 49.71
N PHE A 222 -0.89 -22.65 50.31
CA PHE A 222 -2.24 -23.09 50.64
C PHE A 222 -3.05 -23.47 49.40
N THR A 223 -2.84 -22.73 48.31
CA THR A 223 -3.55 -22.95 47.05
C THR A 223 -2.60 -22.79 45.87
N ILE A 224 -2.83 -23.61 44.84
CA ILE A 224 -2.24 -23.44 43.52
C ILE A 224 -3.39 -23.23 42.54
N LEU A 225 -3.41 -22.07 41.89
CA LEU A 225 -4.37 -21.71 40.84
C LEU A 225 -3.68 -21.79 39.49
N TYR A 226 -4.25 -22.52 38.55
CA TYR A 226 -3.73 -22.65 37.20
C TYR A 226 -4.43 -21.65 36.28
N ARG A 227 -3.64 -20.90 35.52
CA ARG A 227 -4.13 -19.95 34.53
C ARG A 227 -3.35 -20.10 33.24
N ASP A 228 -4.07 -19.96 32.15
CA ASP A 228 -3.57 -20.01 30.79
C ASP A 228 -3.84 -18.64 30.15
N MET A 229 -2.88 -18.13 29.41
CA MET A 229 -3.01 -16.91 28.63
C MET A 229 -2.11 -16.94 27.41
N ASP A 230 -2.40 -16.08 26.45
CA ASP A 230 -1.65 -15.92 25.22
C ASP A 230 -1.08 -14.50 25.07
N VAL A 231 0.05 -14.40 24.38
CA VAL A 231 0.71 -13.13 24.05
C VAL A 231 1.25 -13.21 22.63
N VAL A 232 1.16 -12.11 21.89
CA VAL A 232 1.68 -12.02 20.51
C VAL A 232 3.20 -12.04 20.44
N SER A 233 3.74 -12.67 19.40
CA SER A 233 5.18 -12.69 19.13
C SER A 233 5.72 -11.26 19.00
N GLY A 234 6.80 -10.95 19.70
CA GLY A 234 7.46 -9.64 19.56
C GLY A 234 6.64 -8.46 20.09
N ARG A 235 5.64 -8.69 20.95
CA ARG A 235 4.83 -7.64 21.57
C ARG A 235 5.70 -6.48 22.09
N SER A 236 5.28 -5.25 21.80
CA SER A 236 5.90 -4.03 22.31
C SER A 236 5.93 -4.00 23.84
N VAL A 237 7.08 -3.61 24.39
CA VAL A 237 7.35 -3.56 25.84
C VAL A 237 7.72 -2.14 26.29
N PRO A 238 7.50 -1.77 27.57
CA PRO A 238 6.94 -2.57 28.65
C PRO A 238 5.43 -2.84 28.47
N ALA A 239 5.00 -4.06 28.77
CA ALA A 239 3.59 -4.45 28.66
C ALA A 239 3.07 -5.07 29.97
N ASP A 240 1.94 -4.56 30.45
CA ASP A 240 1.19 -5.16 31.54
C ASP A 240 0.38 -6.34 30.97
N ILE A 241 0.67 -7.57 31.40
CA ILE A 241 0.12 -8.78 30.77
C ILE A 241 -0.79 -9.59 31.69
N PHE A 242 -0.61 -9.48 33.01
CA PHE A 242 -1.43 -10.24 33.96
C PHE A 242 -1.55 -9.50 35.29
N GLN A 243 -2.75 -9.44 35.87
CA GLN A 243 -2.97 -8.81 37.16
C GLN A 243 -3.35 -9.84 38.22
N MET A 244 -2.60 -9.84 39.32
CA MET A 244 -2.92 -10.58 40.54
C MET A 244 -3.66 -9.69 41.52
N GLN A 245 -4.69 -10.23 42.16
CA GLN A 245 -5.43 -9.53 43.20
C GLN A 245 -5.89 -10.50 44.29
N ALA A 246 -5.73 -10.12 45.55
CA ALA A 246 -6.28 -10.86 46.67
C ALA A 246 -7.81 -10.69 46.72
N THR A 247 -8.55 -11.79 46.93
CA THR A 247 -10.02 -11.79 46.97
C THR A 247 -10.60 -11.09 48.20
N THR A 248 -9.85 -11.02 49.29
CA THR A 248 -10.34 -10.50 50.57
C THR A 248 -9.23 -9.71 51.23
N ARG A 249 -9.53 -8.48 51.63
CA ARG A 249 -8.64 -7.64 52.43
C ARG A 249 -8.89 -7.92 53.90
N TYR A 250 -7.97 -8.63 54.55
CA TYR A 250 -8.04 -8.82 55.99
C TYR A 250 -7.52 -7.58 56.74
N PRO A 251 -8.23 -7.08 57.75
CA PRO A 251 -7.71 -6.00 58.61
C PRO A 251 -6.35 -6.39 59.21
N GLY A 252 -5.36 -5.50 59.09
CA GLY A 252 -4.00 -5.75 59.58
C GLY A 252 -3.15 -6.69 58.72
N ALA A 253 -3.67 -7.18 57.58
CA ALA A 253 -2.88 -7.96 56.63
C ALA A 253 -2.26 -7.10 55.53
N TYR A 254 -1.05 -7.45 55.13
CA TYR A 254 -0.41 -6.94 53.92
C TYR A 254 0.02 -8.11 53.02
N TYR A 255 0.17 -7.82 51.73
CA TYR A 255 0.37 -8.81 50.68
C TYR A 255 1.67 -8.51 49.96
N ILE A 256 2.50 -9.54 49.78
CA ILE A 256 3.74 -9.47 49.01
C ILE A 256 3.55 -10.30 47.76
N PHE A 257 3.86 -9.73 46.61
CA PHE A 257 3.72 -10.39 45.31
C PHE A 257 5.09 -10.57 44.68
N GLN A 258 5.42 -11.79 44.25
CA GLN A 258 6.72 -12.09 43.65
C GLN A 258 6.63 -13.18 42.59
N ILE A 259 7.63 -13.24 41.71
CA ILE A 259 7.82 -14.36 40.80
C ILE A 259 8.64 -15.41 41.56
N LYS A 260 8.06 -16.59 41.79
CA LYS A 260 8.69 -17.69 42.52
C LYS A 260 9.65 -18.49 41.64
N SER A 261 9.26 -18.78 40.40
CA SER A 261 10.08 -19.52 39.43
C SER A 261 9.62 -19.29 37.98
N GLY A 262 10.45 -19.67 37.00
CA GLY A 262 10.13 -19.62 35.57
C GLY A 262 10.56 -18.33 34.84
N ASN A 263 11.28 -17.43 35.53
CA ASN A 263 11.76 -16.16 34.98
C ASN A 263 13.28 -16.09 34.91
N GLU A 264 13.92 -17.20 34.52
CA GLU A 264 15.38 -17.32 34.39
C GLU A 264 15.92 -16.34 33.33
N GLY A 265 15.13 -16.07 32.28
CA GLY A 265 15.43 -15.12 31.22
C GLY A 265 15.30 -13.64 31.62
N ARG A 266 14.78 -13.34 32.82
CA ARG A 266 14.49 -11.98 33.30
C ARG A 266 13.62 -11.17 32.33
N GLU A 267 12.67 -11.85 31.70
CA GLU A 267 11.73 -11.29 30.72
C GLU A 267 10.54 -10.60 31.41
N PHE A 268 10.36 -10.86 32.71
CA PHE A 268 9.24 -10.36 33.51
C PHE A 268 9.70 -9.74 34.83
N TYR A 269 8.87 -8.86 35.39
CA TYR A 269 8.94 -8.47 36.80
C TYR A 269 7.54 -8.23 37.37
N MET A 270 7.43 -8.29 38.70
CA MET A 270 6.20 -7.97 39.40
C MET A 270 6.21 -6.52 39.86
N ARG A 271 5.18 -5.76 39.49
CA ARG A 271 4.96 -4.37 39.90
C ARG A 271 3.78 -4.29 40.85
N GLN A 272 4.00 -3.83 42.08
CA GLN A 272 2.90 -3.56 43.01
C GLN A 272 2.03 -2.42 42.44
N THR A 273 0.73 -2.68 42.26
CA THR A 273 -0.21 -1.69 41.70
C THR A 273 -1.22 -1.19 42.72
N GLY A 274 -1.36 -1.88 43.86
CA GLY A 274 -2.22 -1.45 44.95
C GLY A 274 -1.95 -2.23 46.24
N PRO A 275 -2.70 -1.97 47.33
CA PRO A 275 -2.48 -2.64 48.61
C PRO A 275 -2.72 -4.15 48.57
N ILE A 276 -3.53 -4.62 47.62
CA ILE A 276 -3.94 -6.01 47.45
C ILE A 276 -3.76 -6.51 46.02
N SER A 277 -3.05 -5.78 45.16
CA SER A 277 -2.87 -6.13 43.76
C SER A 277 -1.47 -5.82 43.25
N ALA A 278 -1.03 -6.66 42.31
CA ALA A 278 0.22 -6.49 41.59
C ALA A 278 0.05 -6.94 40.13
N THR A 279 0.83 -6.37 39.24
CA THR A 279 0.78 -6.64 37.80
C THR A 279 2.09 -7.26 37.37
N LEU A 280 2.01 -8.36 36.63
CA LEU A 280 3.12 -8.96 35.90
C LEU A 280 3.38 -8.11 34.66
N VAL A 281 4.59 -7.59 34.56
CA VAL A 281 5.01 -6.72 33.47
C VAL A 281 6.09 -7.42 32.66
N MET A 282 5.88 -7.51 31.35
CA MET A 282 6.86 -7.97 30.38
C MET A 282 7.82 -6.83 30.04
N THR A 283 9.13 -7.09 30.10
CA THR A 283 10.19 -6.09 29.87
C THR A 283 10.97 -6.32 28.59
N ARG A 284 10.83 -7.49 27.98
CA ARG A 284 11.52 -7.85 26.74
C ARG A 284 10.52 -8.50 25.78
N PRO A 285 10.57 -8.17 24.48
CA PRO A 285 9.77 -8.86 23.49
C PRO A 285 10.19 -10.33 23.44
N ILE A 286 9.22 -11.22 23.42
CA ILE A 286 9.46 -12.67 23.33
C ILE A 286 9.05 -13.12 21.93
N LYS A 287 9.98 -13.76 21.22
CA LYS A 287 9.66 -14.40 19.94
C LYS A 287 9.05 -15.76 20.21
N GLY A 288 7.89 -16.03 19.60
CA GLY A 288 7.30 -17.36 19.60
C GLY A 288 7.72 -18.18 18.36
N PRO A 289 7.17 -19.40 18.21
CA PRO A 289 6.27 -20.04 19.17
C PRO A 289 7.05 -20.51 20.42
N ARG A 290 6.55 -20.15 21.62
CA ARG A 290 7.18 -20.54 22.89
C ARG A 290 6.13 -20.68 23.98
N GLU A 291 6.32 -21.66 24.86
CA GLU A 291 5.53 -21.85 26.06
C GLU A 291 6.37 -21.47 27.28
N ILE A 292 5.81 -20.65 28.17
CA ILE A 292 6.49 -20.19 29.39
C ILE A 292 5.58 -20.49 30.58
N GLN A 293 6.12 -21.16 31.59
CA GLN A 293 5.42 -21.37 32.85
C GLN A 293 6.04 -20.49 33.94
N LEU A 294 5.23 -19.61 34.54
CA LEU A 294 5.59 -18.79 35.68
C LEU A 294 4.81 -19.23 36.91
N ASP A 295 5.49 -19.43 38.03
CA ASP A 295 4.83 -19.55 39.32
C ASP A 295 4.88 -18.18 40.00
N LEU A 296 3.73 -17.52 40.11
CA LEU A 296 3.57 -16.22 40.77
C LEU A 296 3.06 -16.44 42.18
N GLU A 297 3.78 -15.95 43.19
CA GLU A 297 3.45 -16.17 44.60
C GLU A 297 2.90 -14.89 45.23
N MET A 298 1.76 -15.05 45.90
CA MET A 298 1.17 -14.05 46.79
C MET A 298 1.35 -14.52 48.23
N ILE A 299 2.18 -13.83 49.00
CA ILE A 299 2.36 -14.07 50.42
C ILE A 299 1.43 -13.14 51.21
N THR A 300 0.60 -13.71 52.06
CA THR A 300 -0.25 -12.99 53.00
C THR A 300 0.39 -13.01 54.37
N VAL A 301 0.61 -11.83 54.95
CA VAL A 301 1.13 -11.68 56.31
C VAL A 301 0.11 -10.89 57.13
N ASN A 302 -0.36 -11.47 58.23
CA ASN A 302 -1.22 -10.79 59.21
C ASN A 302 -0.54 -10.79 60.57
N THR A 303 -0.14 -9.61 61.01
CA THR A 303 0.60 -9.41 62.28
C THR A 303 -0.29 -9.49 63.51
N VAL A 304 -1.61 -9.28 63.36
CA VAL A 304 -2.57 -9.32 64.47
C VAL A 304 -2.78 -10.75 64.97
N ILE A 305 -2.86 -11.70 64.05
CA ILE A 305 -3.10 -13.13 64.35
C ILE A 305 -1.86 -14.00 64.17
N ASN A 306 -0.68 -13.39 63.98
CA ASN A 306 0.59 -14.07 63.70
C ASN A 306 0.49 -15.12 62.59
N PHE A 307 -0.16 -14.76 61.48
CA PHE A 307 -0.37 -15.63 60.34
C PHE A 307 0.55 -15.26 59.18
N ARG A 308 1.19 -16.26 58.59
CA ARG A 308 1.93 -16.15 57.33
C ARG A 308 1.56 -17.32 56.44
N GLY A 309 1.15 -17.01 55.21
CA GLY A 309 0.72 -17.98 54.22
C GLY A 309 1.09 -17.56 52.82
N SER A 310 1.13 -18.49 51.88
CA SER A 310 1.23 -18.14 50.46
C SER A 310 0.22 -18.89 49.61
N SER A 311 -0.12 -18.27 48.48
CA SER A 311 -0.89 -18.86 47.38
C SER A 311 -0.10 -18.65 46.11
N VAL A 312 -0.10 -19.65 45.23
CA VAL A 312 0.63 -19.60 43.96
C VAL A 312 -0.36 -19.59 42.80
N ILE A 313 -0.11 -18.74 41.80
CA ILE A 313 -0.72 -18.84 40.49
C ILE A 313 0.33 -19.43 39.55
N ARG A 314 0.06 -20.63 39.04
CA ARG A 314 0.83 -21.24 37.96
C ARG A 314 0.27 -20.75 36.63
N LEU A 315 0.95 -19.77 36.05
CA LEU A 315 0.57 -19.10 34.80
C LEU A 315 1.34 -19.73 33.63
N ARG A 316 0.63 -20.32 32.69
CA ARG A 316 1.17 -20.75 31.40
C ARG A 316 0.88 -19.67 30.36
N ILE A 317 1.94 -19.16 29.76
CA ILE A 317 1.90 -18.13 28.72
C ILE A 317 2.28 -18.80 27.40
N TYR A 318 1.36 -18.78 26.44
CA TYR A 318 1.59 -19.24 25.07
C TYR A 318 1.94 -18.03 24.20
N VAL A 319 3.18 -17.96 23.74
CA VAL A 319 3.61 -16.91 22.82
C VAL A 319 3.32 -17.38 21.40
N SER A 320 2.48 -16.63 20.68
CA SER A 320 2.08 -16.96 19.31
C SER A 320 3.29 -17.00 18.37
N GLN A 321 3.15 -17.69 17.25
CA GLN A 321 4.18 -17.69 16.19
C GLN A 321 4.28 -16.32 15.51
N TYR A 322 3.15 -15.67 15.28
CA TYR A 322 3.04 -14.48 14.45
C TYR A 322 3.01 -13.19 15.28
N PRO A 323 3.73 -12.14 14.88
CA PRO A 323 3.58 -10.82 15.47
C PRO A 323 2.23 -10.22 15.06
N PHE A 324 1.65 -9.39 15.92
CA PHE A 324 0.41 -8.63 15.70
C PHE A 324 0.61 -7.18 16.14
#